data_AF-A0A8S9G748-F1
#
_entry.id   AF-A0A8S9G748-F1
#
_cell.length_a   1.000
_cell.length_b   1.000
_cell.length_c   1.000
_cell.angle_alpha   90.00
_cell.angle_beta   90.00
_cell.angle_gamma   90.00
#
_symmetry.space_group_name_H-M   'P 1'
#
loop_
_entity.id
_entity.type
_entity.pdbx_description
1 polymer ?
#
loop_
_entity_poly.entity_id
_entity_poly.type
_entity_poly.pdbx_seq_one_letter_code
_entity_poly.pdbx_strand_id
1 'polypeptide(L)' 'MGEGKTLPTYLCRNCENPLALGEDLISKKFVGASGPAFMFSHAMNVVIGPKIERKLITGSYVVDWQM' A
#
# COMPACT_ATOMS: atom_id res chain seq x y z
N MET A 1 -6.49 -23.05 16.50
CA MET A 1 -7.01 -22.57 15.19
C MET A 1 -5.80 -22.12 14.41
N GLY A 2 -5.31 -22.94 13.48
CA GLY A 2 -4.00 -22.70 12.85
C GLY A 2 -4.03 -21.42 12.02
N GLU A 3 -3.18 -20.46 12.37
CA GLU A 3 -2.82 -19.34 11.51
C GLU A 3 -2.12 -19.92 10.27
N GLY A 4 -2.90 -20.23 9.24
CA GLY A 4 -2.37 -20.51 7.91
C GLY A 4 -1.73 -19.22 7.43
N LYS A 5 -0.41 -19.08 7.59
CA LYS A 5 0.33 -17.92 7.10
C LYS A 5 0.17 -17.88 5.58
N THR A 6 -0.73 -17.01 5.13
CA THR A 6 -0.97 -16.70 3.72
C THR A 6 0.32 -16.16 3.13
N LEU A 7 0.77 -16.74 2.02
CA LEU A 7 2.03 -16.32 1.40
C LEU A 7 1.85 -14.94 0.73
N PRO A 8 2.89 -14.09 0.74
CA PRO A 8 2.85 -12.81 0.07
C PRO A 8 2.65 -12.98 -1.43
N THR A 9 1.65 -12.29 -1.97
CA THR A 9 1.27 -12.35 -3.38
C THR A 9 1.82 -11.16 -4.17
N TYR A 10 2.09 -10.05 -3.47
CA TYR A 10 2.60 -8.82 -4.07
C TYR A 10 4.07 -8.66 -3.69
N LEU A 11 4.92 -8.54 -4.70
CA LEU A 11 6.39 -8.53 -4.57
C LEU A 11 6.95 -7.31 -5.29
N CYS A 12 8.08 -6.80 -4.79
CA CYS A 12 8.82 -5.75 -5.48
C CYS A 12 9.34 -6.29 -6.82
N ARG A 13 9.09 -5.56 -7.91
CA ARG A 13 9.54 -5.98 -9.25
C ARG A 13 11.06 -6.09 -9.40
N ASN A 14 11.82 -5.35 -8.59
CA ASN A 14 13.28 -5.26 -8.74
C ASN A 14 14.05 -6.28 -7.91
N CYS A 15 13.58 -6.58 -6.69
CA CYS A 15 14.28 -7.45 -5.75
C CYS A 15 13.42 -8.60 -5.20
N GLU A 16 12.18 -8.74 -5.69
CA GLU A 16 11.25 -9.81 -5.30
C GLU A 16 10.91 -9.82 -3.80
N ASN A 17 11.20 -8.73 -3.08
CA ASN A 17 10.89 -8.63 -1.67
C ASN A 17 9.36 -8.50 -1.48
N PRO A 18 8.73 -9.27 -0.57
CA PRO A 18 7.31 -9.17 -0.27
C PRO A 18 6.86 -7.76 0.10
N LEU A 19 5.79 -7.26 -0.52
CA LEU A 19 5.21 -5.94 -0.24
C LEU A 19 3.85 -6.04 0.46
N ALA A 20 3.04 -7.04 0.11
CA ALA A 20 1.73 -7.25 0.73
C ALA A 20 1.21 -8.68 0.52
N LEU A 21 0.29 -9.10 1.38
CA LEU A 21 -0.47 -10.33 1.22
C LEU A 21 -1.63 -10.12 0.24
N GLY A 22 -2.12 -11.22 -0.33
CA GLY A 22 -3.31 -11.19 -1.20
C GLY A 22 -4.57 -10.73 -0.46
N GLU A 23 -4.71 -11.13 0.80
CA GLU A 23 -5.85 -10.79 1.68
C GLU A 23 -5.89 -9.33 2.10
N ASP A 24 -4.73 -8.66 2.13
CA ASP A 24 -4.64 -7.24 2.48
C ASP A 24 -5.09 -6.33 1.33
N LEU A 25 -5.38 -6.87 0.14
CA LEU A 25 -5.82 -6.07 -0.98
C LEU A 25 -7.25 -5.54 -0.77
N ILE A 26 -7.36 -4.23 -0.57
CA ILE A 26 -8.65 -3.54 -0.46
C ILE A 26 -9.22 -3.26 -1.86
N SER A 27 -8.41 -2.76 -2.79
CA SER A 27 -8.90 -2.38 -4.13
C SER A 27 -7.82 -2.38 -5.21
N LYS A 28 -8.17 -2.93 -6.38
CA LYS A 28 -7.39 -2.85 -7.64
C LYS A 28 -7.76 -1.66 -8.52
N LYS A 29 -8.84 -0.96 -8.18
CA LYS A 29 -9.36 0.19 -8.95
C LYS A 29 -9.09 1.52 -8.25
N PHE A 30 -8.17 1.52 -7.29
CA PHE A 30 -7.79 2.75 -6.61
C PHE A 30 -6.98 3.63 -7.57
N VAL A 31 -7.14 4.95 -7.45
CA VAL A 31 -6.43 5.93 -8.26
C VAL A 31 -5.75 6.89 -7.29
N GLY A 32 -4.42 6.84 -7.26
CA GLY A 32 -3.59 7.78 -6.51
C GLY A 32 -3.30 9.04 -7.31
N ALA A 33 -2.48 9.93 -6.74
CA ALA A 33 -2.11 11.19 -7.38
C ALA A 33 -1.42 11.01 -8.75
N SER A 34 -0.65 9.92 -8.90
CA SER A 34 0.09 9.62 -10.14
C SER A 34 -0.66 8.70 -11.12
N GLY A 35 -1.91 8.34 -10.83
CA GLY A 35 -2.72 7.44 -11.66
C GLY A 35 -3.16 6.15 -10.94
N PRO A 36 -3.50 5.08 -11.68
CA PRO A 36 -3.99 3.83 -11.11
C PRO A 36 -3.00 3.21 -10.13
N ALA A 37 -3.51 2.75 -8.99
CA ALA A 37 -2.73 2.16 -7.91
C ALA A 37 -3.51 1.03 -7.21
N PHE A 38 -2.77 0.18 -6.48
CA PHE A 38 -3.37 -0.81 -5.59
C PHE A 38 -3.47 -0.25 -4.19
N MET A 39 -4.61 -0.48 -3.53
CA MET A 39 -4.82 -0.10 -2.14
C MET A 39 -4.78 -1.35 -1.26
N PHE A 40 -3.96 -1.31 -0.22
CA PHE A 40 -3.79 -2.40 0.74
C PHE A 40 -4.09 -1.93 2.17
N SER A 41 -4.62 -2.81 3.02
CA SER A 41 -4.77 -2.58 4.47
C SER A 41 -3.44 -2.61 5.19
N HIS A 42 -2.56 -3.52 4.78
CA HIS A 42 -1.23 -3.68 5.33
C HIS A 42 -0.20 -3.79 4.20
N ALA A 43 0.92 -3.09 4.37
CA ALA A 43 2.07 -3.16 3.48
C ALA A 43 3.35 -3.29 4.31
N MET A 44 4.32 -4.02 3.77
CA MET A 44 5.58 -4.32 4.44
C MET A 44 6.76 -4.02 3.53
N ASN A 45 7.96 -3.93 4.12
CA ASN A 45 9.21 -3.70 3.38
C ASN A 45 9.22 -2.44 2.51
N VAL A 46 8.51 -1.40 2.98
CA VAL A 46 8.48 -0.07 2.37
C VAL A 46 9.18 0.94 3.27
N VAL A 47 9.80 1.96 2.68
CA VAL A 47 10.34 3.10 3.41
C VAL A 47 9.25 4.16 3.50
N ILE A 48 8.91 4.55 4.72
CA ILE A 48 7.90 5.57 5.01
C ILE A 48 8.61 6.93 5.07
N GLY A 49 8.17 7.89 4.27
CA GLY A 49 8.68 9.25 4.29
C GLY A 49 8.03 10.13 5.38
N PRO A 50 8.31 11.43 5.41
CA PRO A 50 7.72 12.34 6.38
C PRO A 50 6.19 12.42 6.20
N LYS A 51 5.47 12.32 7.32
CA LYS A 51 4.01 12.50 7.37
C LYS A 51 3.63 13.92 7.02
N ILE A 52 2.91 14.10 5.93
CA ILE A 52 2.39 15.39 5.49
C ILE A 52 0.87 15.29 5.39
N GLU A 53 0.17 16.22 6.02
CA GLU A 53 -1.27 16.34 5.85
C GLU A 53 -1.57 16.91 4.46
N ARG A 54 -2.41 16.21 3.70
CA ARG A 54 -2.88 16.63 2.37
C ARG A 54 -4.41 16.64 2.36
N LYS A 55 -4.97 17.73 1.87
CA LYS A 55 -6.39 17.76 1.49
C LYS A 55 -6.57 17.07 0.14
N LEU A 56 -7.29 15.96 0.15
CA LEU A 56 -7.80 15.28 -1.03
C LEU A 56 -9.30 15.60 -1.19
N ILE A 57 -9.87 15.25 -2.34
CA ILE A 57 -11.29 15.49 -2.65
C ILE A 57 -12.21 14.88 -1.59
N THR A 58 -11.82 13.75 -1.02
CA THR A 58 -12.58 12.99 -0.01
C THR A 58 -12.30 13.41 1.43
N GLY A 59 -11.46 14.42 1.68
CA GLY A 59 -11.09 14.87 3.04
C GLY A 59 -9.58 15.07 3.25
N SER A 60 -9.18 15.33 4.49
CA SER A 60 -7.77 15.42 4.88
C SER A 60 -7.20 14.03 5.15
N TYR A 61 -6.06 13.71 4.54
CA TYR A 61 -5.34 12.46 4.73
C TYR A 61 -3.88 12.76 5.06
N VAL A 62 -3.30 11.99 5.99
CA VAL A 62 -1.86 12.00 6.23
C VAL A 62 -1.22 11.07 5.20
N VAL A 63 -0.34 11.61 4.37
CA VAL A 63 0.42 10.84 3.37
C VAL A 63 1.90 10.95 3.67
N ASP A 64 2.64 9.86 3.46
CA ASP A 64 4.06 9.79 3.79
C ASP A 64 4.99 10.22 2.63
N TRP A 65 4.46 10.46 1.42
CA TRP A 65 5.27 10.88 0.26
C TRP A 65 5.15 12.38 -0.01
N GLN A 66 6.29 13.07 0.04
CA GLN A 66 6.47 14.39 -0.57
C GLN A 66 7.00 14.18 -1.99
N MET A 67 6.31 14.80 -2.96
CA MET A 67 6.71 14.86 -4.38
C MET A 67 8.19 15.17 -4.56
#